data_AF-A0AA95I169-F1
#
_entry.id   AF-A0AA95I169-F1
#
_cell.length_a   1.000
_cell.length_b   1.000
_cell.length_c   1.000
_cell.angle_alpha   90.00
_cell.angle_beta   90.00
_cell.angle_gamma   90.00
#
_symmetry.space_group_name_H-M   'P 1'
#
loop_
_entity.id
_entity.type
_entity.pdbx_description
1 polymer ?
#
loop_
_entity_poly.entity_id
_entity_poly.type
_entity_poly.pdbx_seq_one_letter_code
_entity_poly.pdbx_strand_id
1 'polypeptide(L)' 'MVEKYNLNEQTLNFVRGLEKKVEKNRVFTNKELVTLFESSSFYNKEVQSYYKTAMQKSIWWAVKRSNTWLMERGRYTKL' A
#
# COMPACT_ATOMS: atom_id res chain seq x y z
N MET A 1 4.72 -22.81 11.87
CA MET A 1 5.67 -22.08 11.01
C MET A 1 5.33 -20.61 11.13
N VAL A 2 6.21 -19.79 11.70
CA VAL A 2 5.98 -18.34 11.79
C VAL A 2 6.19 -17.79 10.38
N GLU A 3 5.11 -17.49 9.67
CA GLU A 3 5.21 -16.78 8.40
C GLU A 3 6.03 -15.51 8.64
N LYS A 4 7.15 -15.39 7.93
CA LYS A 4 8.03 -14.24 8.06
C LYS A 4 7.32 -13.05 7.47
N TYR A 5 6.68 -12.28 8.33
CA TYR A 5 5.84 -11.18 7.93
C TYR A 5 6.69 -10.05 7.33
N ASN A 6 6.56 -9.82 6.02
CA ASN A 6 7.33 -8.82 5.27
C ASN A 6 6.43 -7.67 4.84
N LEU A 7 6.60 -6.51 5.48
CA LEU A 7 5.79 -5.32 5.22
C LEU A 7 5.79 -4.92 3.74
N ASN A 8 6.93 -4.95 3.05
CA ASN A 8 7.01 -4.54 1.64
C ASN A 8 6.24 -5.48 0.72
N GLU A 9 6.33 -6.78 1.00
CA GLU A 9 5.61 -7.79 0.23
C GLU A 9 4.09 -7.66 0.44
N GLN A 10 3.66 -7.44 1.68
CA GLN A 10 2.26 -7.23 2.01
C GLN A 10 1.70 -5.96 1.38
N THR A 11 2.42 -4.84 1.44
CA THR A 11 1.97 -3.60 0.79
C THR A 11 1.94 -3.72 -0.73
N LEU A 12 2.86 -4.48 -1.35
CA LEU A 12 2.84 -4.73 -2.79
C LEU A 12 1.65 -5.60 -3.21
N ASN A 13 1.36 -6.67 -2.46
CA ASN A 13 0.20 -7.51 -2.72
C ASN A 13 -1.11 -6.74 -2.53
N PHE A 14 -1.18 -5.89 -1.50
CA PHE A 14 -2.29 -4.95 -1.31
C PHE A 14 -2.48 -4.02 -2.50
N VAL A 15 -1.43 -3.32 -2.96
CA VAL A 15 -1.51 -2.40 -4.10
C VAL A 15 -1.98 -3.12 -5.36
N ARG A 16 -1.42 -4.30 -5.67
CA ARG A 16 -1.84 -5.12 -6.82
C ARG A 16 -3.30 -5.57 -6.72
N GLY A 17 -3.78 -5.88 -5.51
CA GLY A 17 -5.17 -6.21 -5.27
C GLY A 17 -6.10 -5.01 -5.45
N LEU A 18 -5.68 -3.84 -4.97
CA LEU A 18 -6.40 -2.57 -5.09
C LEU A 18 -6.54 -2.14 -6.55
N GLU A 19 -5.47 -2.26 -7.34
CA GLU A 19 -5.45 -1.90 -8.76
C GLU A 19 -6.54 -2.59 -9.59
N LYS A 20 -6.93 -3.81 -9.22
CA LYS A 20 -7.98 -4.58 -9.91
C LYS A 20 -9.40 -4.10 -9.58
N LYS A 21 -9.57 -3.34 -8.51
CA LYS A 21 -10.88 -2.91 -7.98
C LYS A 21 -11.17 -1.44 -8.22
N VAL A 22 -10.15 -0.65 -8.53
CA VAL A 22 -10.26 0.80 -8.61
C VAL A 22 -10.32 1.27 -10.06
N GLU A 23 -11.19 2.23 -10.30
CA GLU A 23 -11.34 2.89 -11.60
C GLU A 23 -10.09 3.69 -12.01
N LYS A 24 -9.87 3.77 -13.32
CA LYS A 24 -8.84 4.62 -13.91
C LYS A 24 -9.05 6.09 -13.53
N ASN A 25 -7.96 6.84 -13.39
CA ASN A 25 -7.91 8.24 -12.96
C ASN A 25 -8.32 8.51 -11.51
N ARG A 26 -8.65 7.48 -10.72
CA ARG A 26 -8.86 7.65 -9.28
C ARG A 26 -7.57 8.07 -8.61
N VAL A 27 -7.65 9.12 -7.79
CA VAL A 27 -6.52 9.69 -7.02
C VAL A 27 -6.61 9.24 -5.57
N PHE A 28 -5.48 8.83 -5.01
CA PHE A 28 -5.30 8.57 -3.58
C PHE A 28 -4.11 9.35 -3.04
N THR A 29 -4.19 9.72 -1.78
CA THR A 29 -3.06 10.17 -0.98
C THR A 29 -2.36 8.98 -0.31
N ASN A 30 -1.11 9.19 0.12
CA ASN A 30 -0.40 8.17 0.90
C ASN A 30 -1.14 7.79 2.18
N LYS A 31 -1.76 8.77 2.86
CA LYS A 31 -2.56 8.52 4.06
C LYS A 31 -3.76 7.63 3.76
N GLU A 32 -4.50 7.88 2.69
CA GLU A 32 -5.64 7.04 2.30
C GLU A 32 -5.21 5.61 1.99
N LEU A 33 -4.11 5.43 1.24
CA LEU A 33 -3.59 4.10 0.96
C LEU A 33 -3.14 3.35 2.22
N VAL A 34 -2.55 4.05 3.19
CA VAL A 34 -2.20 3.46 4.50
C VAL A 34 -3.47 3.05 5.25
N THR A 35 -4.49 3.91 5.34
CA THR A 35 -5.76 3.57 6.00
C THR A 35 -6.45 2.36 5.35
N LEU A 36 -6.45 2.30 4.01
CA LEU A 36 -6.99 1.18 3.25
C LEU A 36 -6.18 -0.10 3.48
N PHE A 37 -4.85 0.00 3.59
CA PHE A 37 -3.99 -1.13 3.90
C PHE A 37 -4.25 -1.65 5.31
N GLU A 38 -4.32 -0.77 6.32
CA GLU A 38 -4.63 -1.10 7.71
C GLU A 38 -5.99 -1.80 7.87
N SER A 39 -6.94 -1.50 6.96
CA SER A 39 -8.27 -2.12 6.92
C SER A 39 -8.33 -3.38 6.05
N SER A 40 -7.22 -3.78 5.44
CA SER A 40 -7.16 -4.92 4.52
C SER A 40 -6.71 -6.21 5.21
N SER A 41 -6.98 -7.35 4.57
CA SER A 41 -6.48 -8.65 5.02
C SER A 41 -4.95 -8.79 4.99
N PHE A 42 -4.25 -7.83 4.36
CA PHE A 42 -2.79 -7.81 4.28
C PHE A 42 -2.14 -7.12 5.48
N TYR A 43 -2.93 -6.56 6.40
CA TYR A 43 -2.43 -5.91 7.62
C TYR A 43 -2.46 -6.85 8.83
N ASN A 44 -1.31 -7.03 9.46
CA ASN A 44 -1.15 -7.73 10.72
C ASN A 44 -0.83 -6.72 11.84
N LYS A 45 -1.81 -6.51 12.73
CA LYS A 45 -1.74 -5.53 13.82
C LYS A 45 -0.67 -5.87 14.87
N GLU A 46 -0.41 -7.16 15.12
CA GLU A 46 0.56 -7.60 16.12
C GLU A 46 1.99 -7.30 15.67
N VAL A 47 2.27 -7.43 14.37
CA VAL A 47 3.59 -7.19 13.80
C VAL A 47 3.83 -5.71 13.43
N GLN A 48 2.78 -4.98 13.04
CA GLN A 48 2.93 -3.64 12.44
C GLN A 48 2.61 -2.45 13.36
N SER A 49 2.17 -2.69 14.61
CA SER A 49 1.78 -1.63 15.55
C SER A 49 2.86 -0.57 15.81
N TYR A 50 4.13 -0.88 15.54
CA TYR A 50 5.28 -0.02 15.83
C TYR A 50 5.76 0.88 14.68
N TYR A 51 5.16 0.81 13.48
CA TYR A 51 5.83 1.33 12.27
C TYR A 51 4.99 2.19 11.33
N LYS A 52 4.28 3.22 11.83
CA LYS A 52 3.50 4.14 10.97
C LYS A 52 4.34 4.77 9.84
N THR A 53 5.56 5.20 10.12
CA THR A 53 6.46 5.76 9.10
C THR A 53 6.97 4.68 8.13
N ALA A 54 7.19 3.44 8.59
CA ALA A 54 7.61 2.38 7.68
C ALA A 54 6.47 1.98 6.74
N MET A 55 5.22 1.93 7.22
CA MET A 55 4.05 1.68 6.37
C MET A 55 3.92 2.70 5.24
N GLN A 56 4.07 3.99 5.54
CA GLN A 56 4.04 5.04 4.51
C GLN A 56 5.14 4.84 3.45
N LYS A 57 6.36 4.50 3.88
CA LYS A 57 7.49 4.20 2.98
C LYS A 57 7.24 2.94 2.15
N SER A 58 6.70 1.89 2.75
CA SER A 58 6.39 0.62 2.08
C SER A 58 5.23 0.74 1.10
N ILE A 59 4.23 1.57 1.39
CA ILE A 59 3.16 1.92 0.44
C ILE A 59 3.75 2.71 -0.75
N TRP A 60 4.57 3.73 -0.48
CA TRP A 60 5.23 4.48 -1.56
C TRP A 60 6.08 3.56 -2.45
N TRP A 61 6.85 2.64 -1.83
CA TRP A 61 7.65 1.66 -2.53
C TRP A 61 6.79 0.71 -3.38
N ALA A 62 5.68 0.21 -2.82
CA ALA A 62 4.76 -0.69 -3.51
C ALA A 62 4.11 -0.03 -4.74
N VAL A 63 3.61 1.20 -4.59
CA VAL A 63 3.03 1.98 -5.69
C VAL A 63 4.07 2.23 -6.79
N LYS A 64 5.30 2.63 -6.41
CA LYS A 64 6.39 2.81 -7.37
C LYS A 64 6.73 1.52 -8.10
N ARG A 65 6.70 0.37 -7.40
CA ARG A 65 7.09 -0.92 -7.94
C ARG A 65 6.01 -1.53 -8.85
N SER A 66 4.74 -1.22 -8.62
CA SER A 66 3.66 -1.75 -9.45
C SER A 66 3.59 -1.11 -10.83
N ASN A 67 4.18 0.08 -11.01
CA ASN A 67 4.33 0.75 -12.30
C ASN A 67 3.00 1.02 -13.05
N THR A 68 1.88 1.11 -12.31
CA THR A 68 0.55 1.40 -12.88
C THR A 68 -0.09 2.67 -12.34
N TRP A 69 0.70 3.52 -11.70
CA TRP A 69 0.27 4.75 -11.05
C TRP A 69 1.12 5.93 -11.52
N LEU A 70 0.47 7.08 -11.71
CA LEU A 70 1.14 8.36 -11.78
C LEU A 70 1.40 8.86 -10.36
N MET A 71 2.66 9.22 -10.05
CA MET A 71 3.06 9.67 -8.72
C MET A 71 3.38 11.16 -8.72
N GLU A 72 2.61 11.97 -7.99
CA GLU A 72 2.78 13.42 -7.89
C GLU A 72 2.78 13.85 -6.43
N ARG A 73 3.90 14.35 -5.88
CA ARG A 73 4.07 14.87 -4.50
C ARG A 73 2.97 14.45 -3.49
N GLY A 74 2.92 13.16 -3.14
CA GLY A 74 2.02 12.60 -2.12
C GLY A 74 0.64 12.16 -2.61
N ARG A 75 0.37 12.27 -3.92
CA ARG A 75 -0.80 11.80 -4.65
C ARG A 75 -0.41 10.69 -5.62
N TYR A 76 -1.30 9.73 -5.79
CA TYR A 76 -1.15 8.55 -6.62
C TYR A 76 -2.41 8.37 -7.45
N THR A 77 -2.29 8.54 -8.76
CA THR A 77 -3.40 8.44 -9.70
C THR A 77 -3.31 7.11 -10.45
N LYS A 78 -4.37 6.30 -10.43
CA LYS A 78 -4.40 5.04 -11.17
C LYS A 78 -4.41 5.30 -12.68
N LEU A 79 -3.43 4.76 -13.41
CA LEU A 79 -3.33 4.83 -14.88
C LEU A 79 -4.19 3.78 -15.59
#